data_AF-A0A4R4PSX9-F1
#
_entry.id   AF-A0A4R4PSX9-F1
#
_cell.length_a   1.000
_cell.length_b   1.000
_cell.length_c   1.000
_cell.angle_alpha   90.00
_cell.angle_beta   90.00
_cell.angle_gamma   90.00
#
_symmetry.space_group_name_H-M   'P 1'
#
loop_
_entity.id
_entity.type
_entity.pdbx_description
1 polymer ?
#
loop_
_entity_poly.entity_id
_entity_poly.type
_entity_poly.pdbx_seq_one_letter_code
_entity_poly.pdbx_strand_id
1 'polypeptide(L)'
;MRAKPWARFWACAVGAVLVTTTMTGTASASTAAVEHPVTWSFVNGFFADPLGALDPATPPVGSNVWTCKPTAAHPEPVILLHGLGGNQRLNFPALSPLLANNGYCVYSLTYGNQSWLPTVGGLGSMRTSSARVKALVDKVLTSTGAEKVNVVAHSEGTTVASYALYRDLAE
;
A
#
# COMPACT_ATOMS: atom_id res chain seq x y z
N MET A 1 -53.71 -32.35 -78.86
CA MET A 1 -52.91 -33.43 -78.26
C MET A 1 -51.95 -32.81 -77.26
N ARG A 2 -51.83 -33.39 -76.06
CA ARG A 2 -50.99 -32.92 -74.94
C ARG A 2 -49.49 -32.93 -75.30
N ALA A 3 -48.74 -31.95 -74.79
CA ALA A 3 -47.51 -32.17 -74.00
C ALA A 3 -46.96 -30.85 -73.45
N LYS A 4 -46.50 -30.88 -72.19
CA LYS A 4 -45.69 -29.88 -71.46
C LYS A 4 -44.39 -30.60 -71.10
N PRO A 5 -43.19 -30.01 -71.23
CA PRO A 5 -42.41 -29.53 -70.06
C PRO A 5 -41.46 -28.36 -70.44
N TRP A 6 -40.61 -27.69 -69.64
CA TRP A 6 -40.27 -27.55 -68.22
C TRP A 6 -39.46 -26.24 -68.07
N ALA A 7 -39.43 -25.70 -66.86
CA ALA A 7 -38.85 -24.40 -66.50
C ALA A 7 -37.31 -24.37 -66.49
N ARG A 8 -36.73 -23.18 -66.69
CA ARG A 8 -35.43 -22.77 -66.14
C ARG A 8 -35.49 -21.30 -65.71
N PHE A 9 -35.35 -21.06 -64.41
CA PHE A 9 -35.23 -19.75 -63.79
C PHE A 9 -33.81 -19.22 -63.98
N TRP A 10 -33.68 -17.94 -64.36
CA TRP A 10 -32.44 -17.16 -64.27
C TRP A 10 -32.71 -15.99 -63.32
N ALA A 11 -32.00 -15.94 -62.19
CA ALA A 11 -32.02 -14.80 -61.28
C ALA A 11 -30.64 -14.11 -61.35
N CYS A 12 -30.65 -12.84 -61.74
CA CYS A 12 -29.50 -11.95 -61.64
C CYS A 12 -29.32 -11.52 -60.18
N ALA A 13 -28.11 -11.72 -59.63
CA ALA A 13 -27.74 -11.22 -58.31
C ALA A 13 -27.21 -9.78 -58.44
N VAL A 14 -27.85 -8.83 -57.75
CA VAL A 14 -27.34 -7.47 -57.51
C VAL A 14 -26.68 -7.48 -56.14
N GLY A 15 -25.37 -7.21 -56.10
CA GLY A 15 -24.59 -7.17 -54.86
C GLY A 15 -24.86 -5.90 -54.05
N ALA A 16 -25.25 -6.06 -52.79
CA ALA A 16 -25.33 -4.98 -51.81
C ALA A 16 -24.00 -4.89 -51.04
N VAL A 17 -23.36 -3.72 -51.07
CA VAL A 17 -22.17 -3.40 -50.28
C VAL A 17 -22.64 -2.96 -48.89
N LEU A 18 -22.36 -3.77 -47.86
CA LEU A 18 -22.50 -3.38 -46.45
C LEU A 18 -21.23 -2.65 -45.99
N VAL A 19 -21.37 -1.39 -45.58
CA VAL A 19 -20.33 -0.65 -44.86
C VAL A 19 -20.46 -0.99 -43.38
N THR A 20 -19.53 -1.78 -42.84
CA THR A 20 -19.45 -2.07 -41.41
C THR A 20 -18.54 -1.06 -40.70
N THR A 21 -19.12 -0.14 -39.94
CA THR A 21 -18.39 0.76 -39.03
C THR A 21 -17.90 -0.04 -37.82
N THR A 22 -16.62 -0.34 -37.74
CA THR A 22 -16.02 -0.97 -36.56
C THR A 22 -15.81 0.09 -35.48
N MET A 23 -16.60 0.04 -34.40
CA MET A 23 -16.31 0.78 -33.18
C MET A 23 -15.14 0.10 -32.46
N THR A 24 -13.93 0.66 -32.60
CA THR A 24 -12.79 0.28 -31.79
C THR A 24 -12.94 0.86 -30.39
N GLY A 25 -13.59 0.12 -29.49
CA GLY A 25 -13.59 0.41 -28.06
C GLY A 25 -12.21 0.15 -27.49
N THR A 26 -11.51 1.19 -27.04
CA THR A 26 -10.30 1.05 -26.23
C THR A 26 -10.70 0.58 -24.84
N ALA A 27 -10.63 -0.74 -24.61
CA ALA A 27 -10.74 -1.28 -23.26
C ALA A 27 -9.50 -0.84 -22.46
N SER A 28 -9.68 0.09 -21.52
CA SER A 28 -8.66 0.38 -20.52
C SER A 28 -8.50 -0.88 -19.66
N ALA A 29 -7.35 -1.54 -19.77
CA ALA A 29 -7.00 -2.63 -18.88
C ALA A 29 -6.86 -2.07 -17.46
N SER A 30 -7.78 -2.45 -16.57
CA SER A 30 -7.59 -2.29 -15.13
C SER A 30 -6.42 -3.19 -14.74
N THR A 31 -5.30 -2.59 -14.32
CA THR A 31 -4.29 -3.31 -13.56
C THR A 31 -4.93 -3.67 -12.22
N ALA A 32 -5.25 -4.95 -12.05
CA ALA A 32 -5.65 -5.47 -10.74
C ALA A 32 -4.55 -5.10 -9.73
N ALA A 33 -4.93 -4.44 -8.64
CA ALA A 33 -4.00 -4.13 -7.56
C ALA A 33 -3.43 -5.44 -7.01
N VAL A 34 -2.11 -5.51 -6.82
CA VAL A 34 -1.48 -6.67 -6.20
C VAL A 34 -1.90 -6.70 -4.73
N GLU A 35 -2.72 -7.68 -4.36
CA GLU A 35 -3.14 -7.87 -2.97
C GLU A 35 -1.99 -8.46 -2.14
N HIS A 36 -1.70 -7.84 -1.01
CA HIS A 36 -0.67 -8.27 -0.08
C HIS A 36 -1.20 -9.34 0.90
N PRO A 37 -0.42 -10.38 1.23
CA PRO A 37 -0.82 -11.37 2.22
C PRO A 37 -0.91 -10.76 3.62
N VAL A 38 -2.01 -11.05 4.33
CA VAL A 38 -2.26 -10.56 5.70
C VAL A 38 -2.01 -11.68 6.72
N THR A 39 -1.07 -11.46 7.64
CA THR A 39 -0.74 -12.43 8.69
C THR A 39 -1.32 -12.00 10.03
N TRP A 40 -2.50 -12.53 10.39
CA TRP A 40 -3.27 -12.14 11.59
C TRP A 40 -2.64 -12.53 12.93
N SER A 41 -1.70 -13.46 12.94
CA SER A 41 -0.99 -13.84 14.17
C SER A 41 0.19 -12.92 14.40
N PHE A 42 0.10 -12.07 15.43
CA PHE A 42 1.20 -11.21 15.86
C PHE A 42 2.46 -12.03 16.21
N VAL A 43 2.29 -13.08 17.01
CA VAL A 43 3.41 -13.95 17.43
C VAL A 43 4.03 -14.66 16.24
N ASN A 44 3.22 -15.23 15.35
CA ASN A 44 3.78 -15.88 14.16
C ASN A 44 4.45 -14.85 13.26
N GLY A 45 3.85 -13.68 13.01
CA GLY A 45 4.49 -12.65 12.19
C GLY A 45 5.79 -12.09 12.78
N PHE A 46 5.88 -12.03 14.12
CA PHE A 46 7.08 -11.61 14.82
C PHE A 46 8.22 -12.63 14.73
N PHE A 47 7.92 -13.93 14.78
CA PHE A 47 8.92 -15.00 14.76
C PHE A 47 9.12 -15.70 13.41
N ALA A 48 8.22 -15.54 12.44
CA ALA A 48 8.21 -16.29 11.17
C ALA A 48 8.92 -15.57 10.01
N ASP A 49 9.43 -14.35 10.20
CA ASP A 49 10.21 -13.66 9.19
C ASP A 49 11.68 -13.48 9.60
N PRO A 50 12.49 -14.54 9.46
CA PRO A 50 13.92 -14.48 9.79
C PRO A 50 14.72 -13.55 8.86
N LEU A 51 14.21 -13.22 7.66
CA LEU A 51 14.88 -12.32 6.71
C LEU A 51 14.58 -10.85 7.00
N GLY A 52 13.35 -10.56 7.42
CA GLY A 52 12.92 -9.25 7.91
C GLY A 52 13.67 -8.77 9.16
N ALA A 53 14.37 -9.67 9.82
CA ALA A 53 15.24 -9.40 10.96
C ALA A 53 16.71 -9.09 10.57
N LEU A 54 17.07 -9.06 9.28
CA LEU A 54 18.46 -8.85 8.83
C LEU A 54 18.79 -7.39 8.48
N ASP A 55 17.81 -6.63 8.00
CA ASP A 55 17.97 -5.20 7.69
C ASP A 55 16.87 -4.38 8.39
N PRO A 56 17.24 -3.47 9.31
CA PRO A 56 16.26 -2.64 10.02
C PRO A 56 15.48 -1.67 9.15
N ALA A 57 15.96 -1.40 7.93
CA ALA A 57 15.29 -0.55 6.96
C ALA A 57 14.18 -1.29 6.21
N THR A 58 14.13 -2.62 6.27
CA THR A 58 13.09 -3.42 5.59
C THR A 58 11.70 -3.04 6.11
N PRO A 59 10.79 -2.53 5.27
CA PRO A 59 9.44 -2.20 5.70
C PRO A 59 8.55 -3.44 5.85
N PRO A 60 7.50 -3.39 6.70
CA PRO A 60 6.40 -4.34 6.63
C PRO A 60 5.74 -4.29 5.24
N VAL A 61 5.08 -5.39 4.84
CA VAL A 61 4.49 -5.47 3.50
C VAL A 61 3.48 -4.34 3.31
N GLY A 62 3.55 -3.66 2.17
CA GLY A 62 2.62 -2.57 1.82
C GLY A 62 2.98 -1.20 2.41
N SER A 63 4.02 -1.06 3.23
CA SER A 63 4.47 0.26 3.72
C SER A 63 5.69 0.80 2.96
N ASN A 64 5.93 2.10 3.15
CA ASN A 64 7.06 2.84 2.59
C ASN A 64 7.10 2.87 1.04
N VAL A 65 5.94 2.77 0.40
CA VAL A 65 5.78 3.03 -1.04
C VAL A 65 5.71 4.54 -1.26
N TRP A 66 6.86 5.17 -1.47
CA TRP A 66 6.98 6.63 -1.57
C TRP A 66 6.31 7.26 -2.79
N THR A 67 5.92 6.45 -3.78
CA THR A 67 5.09 6.87 -4.92
C THR A 67 3.59 6.85 -4.61
N CYS A 68 3.18 6.33 -3.45
CA CYS A 68 1.78 6.32 -3.04
C CYS A 68 1.22 7.74 -2.89
N LYS A 69 -0.02 7.93 -3.33
CA LYS A 69 -0.74 9.20 -3.24
C LYS A 69 -2.04 9.00 -2.46
N PRO A 70 -2.27 9.78 -1.38
CA PRO A 70 -3.54 9.76 -0.68
C PRO A 70 -4.71 10.06 -1.61
N THR A 71 -5.86 9.47 -1.30
CA THR A 71 -7.09 9.61 -2.10
C THR A 71 -8.12 10.42 -1.33
N ALA A 72 -9.22 10.83 -1.98
CA ALA A 72 -10.31 11.48 -1.27
C ALA A 72 -10.96 10.57 -0.20
N ALA A 73 -10.93 9.25 -0.38
CA ALA A 73 -11.43 8.29 0.60
C ALA A 73 -10.45 8.10 1.77
N HIS A 74 -9.14 8.19 1.50
CA HIS A 74 -8.07 8.05 2.48
C HIS A 74 -7.06 9.20 2.33
N PRO A 75 -7.42 10.43 2.74
CA PRO A 75 -6.59 11.62 2.52
C PRO A 75 -5.39 11.71 3.47
N GLU A 76 -5.40 10.93 4.54
CA GLU A 76 -4.41 10.98 5.62
C GLU A 76 -3.53 9.71 5.57
N PRO A 77 -2.23 9.84 5.27
CA PRO A 77 -1.29 8.73 5.37
C PRO A 77 -1.25 8.15 6.78
N VAL A 78 -0.96 6.86 6.89
CA VAL A 78 -0.83 6.15 8.17
C VAL A 78 0.64 5.89 8.48
N ILE A 79 1.10 6.24 9.67
CA ILE A 79 2.44 5.92 10.18
C ILE A 79 2.32 4.87 11.29
N LEU A 80 3.06 3.77 11.14
CA LEU A 80 3.09 2.64 12.08
C LEU A 80 4.36 2.68 12.93
N LEU A 81 4.21 2.67 14.26
CA LEU A 81 5.32 2.78 15.23
C LEU A 81 5.38 1.57 16.17
N HIS A 82 6.48 0.81 16.06
CA HIS A 82 6.69 -0.42 16.82
C HIS A 82 6.83 -0.19 18.32
N GLY A 83 6.78 -1.24 19.13
CA GLY A 83 7.03 -1.19 20.57
C GLY A 83 8.48 -1.48 20.95
N LEU A 84 8.71 -1.58 22.26
CA LEU A 84 9.99 -1.97 22.86
C LEU A 84 10.45 -3.32 22.31
N GLY A 85 11.70 -3.41 21.86
CA GLY A 85 12.28 -4.63 21.31
C GLY A 85 11.71 -5.04 19.94
N GLY A 86 10.84 -4.24 19.35
CA GLY A 86 10.27 -4.45 18.03
C GLY A 86 11.07 -3.78 16.91
N ASN A 87 10.58 -3.91 15.69
CA ASN A 87 11.04 -3.13 14.53
C ASN A 87 9.87 -2.93 13.57
N GLN A 88 10.05 -2.11 12.53
CA GLN A 88 8.96 -1.82 11.60
C GLN A 88 8.42 -3.06 10.89
N ARG A 89 9.31 -4.02 10.55
CA ARG A 89 8.99 -5.18 9.73
C ARG A 89 8.09 -6.17 10.46
N LEU A 90 8.41 -6.44 11.72
CA LEU A 90 7.84 -7.54 12.50
C LEU A 90 6.66 -7.13 13.38
N ASN A 91 6.51 -5.84 13.71
CA ASN A 91 5.46 -5.39 14.63
C ASN A 91 4.08 -5.27 13.95
N PHE A 92 4.03 -5.17 12.61
CA PHE A 92 2.79 -4.92 11.85
C PHE A 92 2.51 -5.93 10.73
N PRO A 93 2.61 -7.26 10.98
CA PRO A 93 2.50 -8.28 9.94
C PRO A 93 1.07 -8.41 9.37
N ALA A 94 0.06 -8.03 10.15
CA ALA A 94 -1.33 -7.94 9.68
C ALA A 94 -1.67 -6.52 9.20
N LEU A 95 -1.40 -5.53 10.05
CA LEU A 95 -1.98 -4.19 9.90
C LEU A 95 -1.46 -3.46 8.65
N SER A 96 -0.16 -3.57 8.37
CA SER A 96 0.44 -2.89 7.21
C SER A 96 -0.15 -3.38 5.88
N PRO A 97 -0.12 -4.69 5.56
CA PRO A 97 -0.71 -5.17 4.30
C PRO A 97 -2.22 -4.97 4.26
N LEU A 98 -2.93 -5.09 5.39
CA LEU A 98 -4.37 -4.84 5.45
C LEU A 98 -4.70 -3.40 5.06
N LEU A 99 -4.01 -2.41 5.64
CA LEU A 99 -4.22 -1.00 5.29
C LEU A 99 -3.87 -0.71 3.84
N ALA A 100 -2.74 -1.24 3.34
CA ALA A 100 -2.33 -1.06 1.95
C ALA A 100 -3.35 -1.67 0.97
N ASN A 101 -3.87 -2.87 1.24
CA ASN A 101 -4.92 -3.50 0.42
C ASN A 101 -6.22 -2.70 0.40
N ASN A 102 -6.47 -1.90 1.44
CA ASN A 102 -7.63 -1.00 1.53
C ASN A 102 -7.32 0.43 1.03
N GLY A 103 -6.19 0.65 0.33
CA GLY A 103 -5.91 1.91 -0.35
C GLY A 103 -5.33 3.01 0.53
N TYR A 104 -4.83 2.69 1.72
CA TYR A 104 -4.09 3.66 2.55
C TYR A 104 -2.62 3.73 2.11
N CYS A 105 -2.05 4.94 2.13
CA CYS A 105 -0.60 5.11 2.08
C CYS A 105 -0.01 4.86 3.47
N VAL A 106 0.75 3.79 3.62
CA VAL A 106 1.31 3.34 4.91
C VAL A 106 2.81 3.59 4.96
N TYR A 107 3.30 4.06 6.10
CA TYR A 107 4.72 4.33 6.35
C TYR A 107 5.14 3.79 7.72
N SER A 108 6.43 3.52 7.87
CA SER A 108 7.01 3.00 9.11
C SER A 108 8.50 3.25 9.17
N LEU A 109 9.08 3.15 10.38
CA LEU A 109 10.52 3.17 10.60
C LEU A 109 10.90 2.30 11.79
N THR A 110 12.12 1.76 11.76
CA THR A 110 12.77 1.23 12.97
C THR A 110 13.52 2.35 13.66
N TYR A 111 13.19 2.62 14.92
CA TYR A 111 13.83 3.62 15.77
C TYR A 111 14.37 3.02 17.06
N GLY A 112 15.22 3.76 17.77
CA GLY A 112 15.78 3.30 19.05
C GLY A 112 16.67 2.05 18.93
N ASN A 113 17.10 1.70 17.72
CA ASN A 113 18.04 0.62 17.48
C ASN A 113 19.48 1.05 17.76
N GLN A 114 20.34 0.09 18.11
CA GLN A 114 21.75 0.32 18.41
C GLN A 114 22.63 -0.19 17.26
N SER A 115 23.84 0.34 17.09
CA SER A 115 24.75 -0.10 16.03
C SER A 115 25.11 -1.59 16.13
N TRP A 116 25.20 -2.12 17.35
CA TRP A 116 25.49 -3.52 17.64
C TRP A 116 24.25 -4.44 17.61
N LEU A 117 23.05 -3.86 17.54
CA LEU A 117 21.79 -4.59 17.40
C LEU A 117 20.83 -3.82 16.49
N PRO A 118 21.17 -3.73 15.20
CA PRO A 118 20.53 -2.78 14.29
C PRO A 118 19.05 -3.07 14.07
N THR A 119 18.64 -4.33 14.17
CA THR A 119 17.31 -4.84 13.81
C THR A 119 16.33 -4.89 14.97
N VAL A 120 16.79 -4.55 16.19
CA VAL A 120 15.96 -4.45 17.39
C VAL A 120 15.88 -2.98 17.80
N GLY A 121 14.69 -2.41 17.68
CA GLY A 121 14.38 -1.04 18.05
C GLY A 121 13.90 -0.88 19.50
N GLY A 122 13.62 0.36 19.87
CA GLY A 122 13.07 0.72 21.18
C GLY A 122 14.05 0.64 22.35
N LEU A 123 15.33 0.36 22.10
CA LEU A 123 16.37 0.22 23.13
C LEU A 123 17.11 1.54 23.43
N GLY A 124 17.05 2.49 22.51
CA GLY A 124 17.67 3.80 22.62
C GLY A 124 16.79 4.85 23.31
N SER A 125 17.32 6.07 23.43
CA SER A 125 16.61 7.20 24.02
C SER A 125 15.29 7.48 23.29
N MET A 126 14.16 7.43 24.01
CA MET A 126 12.85 7.80 23.49
C MET A 126 12.82 9.25 22.97
N ARG A 127 13.61 10.17 23.54
CA ARG A 127 13.74 11.55 23.04
C ARG A 127 14.31 11.59 21.63
N THR A 128 15.41 10.87 21.40
CA THR A 128 16.03 10.78 20.07
C THR A 128 15.14 10.01 19.09
N SER A 129 14.49 8.93 19.54
CA SER A 129 13.51 8.18 18.75
C SER A 129 12.35 9.08 18.30
N SER A 130 11.83 9.93 19.19
CA SER A 130 10.75 10.86 18.88
C SER A 130 11.15 11.88 17.83
N ALA A 131 12.38 12.40 17.87
CA ALA A 131 12.89 13.28 16.83
C ALA A 131 12.97 12.58 15.46
N ARG A 132 13.37 11.29 15.42
CA ARG A 132 13.34 10.48 14.19
C ARG A 132 11.92 10.24 13.67
N VAL A 133 10.97 10.02 14.58
CA VAL A 133 9.54 9.90 14.23
C VAL A 133 9.02 11.21 13.66
N LYS A 134 9.31 12.36 14.27
CA LYS A 134 8.95 13.67 13.73
C LYS A 134 9.53 13.90 12.33
N ALA A 135 10.80 13.57 12.11
CA ALA A 135 11.40 13.65 10.78
C ALA A 135 10.70 12.73 9.74
N LEU A 136 10.21 11.56 10.15
CA LEU A 136 9.38 10.72 9.28
C LEU A 136 8.04 11.40 8.97
N VAL A 137 7.35 11.95 9.97
CA VAL A 137 6.09 12.68 9.80
C VAL A 137 6.27 13.80 8.78
N ASP A 138 7.28 14.66 8.96
CA ASP A 138 7.56 15.79 8.07
C ASP A 138 7.83 15.31 6.63
N LYS A 139 8.60 14.22 6.48
CA LYS A 139 8.88 13.61 5.18
C LYS A 139 7.61 13.06 4.52
N VAL A 140 6.74 12.39 5.29
CA VAL A 140 5.47 11.83 4.78
C VAL A 140 4.58 12.96 4.28
N LEU A 141 4.36 14.01 5.10
CA LEU A 141 3.56 15.18 4.73
C LEU A 141 4.11 15.84 3.46
N THR A 142 5.42 16.07 3.39
CA THR A 142 6.08 16.67 2.22
C THR A 142 5.92 15.81 0.96
N SER A 143 6.10 14.48 1.07
CA SER A 143 6.07 13.58 -0.09
C SER A 143 4.65 13.35 -0.66
N THR A 144 3.65 13.39 0.22
CA THR A 144 2.26 13.08 -0.12
C THR A 144 1.44 14.34 -0.39
N GLY A 145 1.81 15.47 0.19
CA GLY A 145 1.01 16.70 0.18
C GLY A 145 -0.18 16.67 1.15
N ALA A 146 -0.26 15.66 2.02
CA ALA A 146 -1.32 15.60 3.03
C ALA A 146 -1.14 16.68 4.11
N GLU A 147 -2.24 17.18 4.66
CA GLU A 147 -2.22 18.18 5.73
C GLU A 147 -1.87 17.58 7.11
N LYS A 148 -2.21 16.31 7.32
CA LYS A 148 -1.98 15.57 8.57
C LYS A 148 -1.80 14.08 8.28
N VAL A 149 -1.29 13.37 9.28
CA VAL A 149 -1.11 11.91 9.28
C VAL A 149 -1.89 11.27 10.42
N ASN A 150 -2.29 10.02 10.22
CA ASN A 150 -2.75 9.15 11.30
C ASN A 150 -1.57 8.34 11.84
N VAL A 151 -1.39 8.29 13.15
CA VAL A 151 -0.34 7.49 13.78
C VAL A 151 -0.97 6.32 14.53
N VAL A 152 -0.55 5.11 14.18
CA VAL A 152 -0.87 3.90 14.95
C VAL A 152 0.40 3.43 15.64
N ALA A 153 0.36 3.39 16.96
CA ALA A 153 1.53 3.07 17.77
C ALA A 153 1.26 1.92 18.73
N HIS A 154 2.24 1.04 18.88
CA HIS A 154 2.17 -0.12 19.76
C HIS A 154 3.05 0.08 20.98
N SER A 155 2.51 -0.09 22.18
CA SER A 155 3.27 -0.10 23.45
C SER A 155 4.14 1.17 23.61
N GLU A 156 5.47 1.03 23.78
CA GLU A 156 6.45 2.15 23.83
C GLU A 156 6.23 3.19 22.72
N GLY A 157 5.84 2.74 21.52
CA GLY A 157 5.56 3.62 20.40
C GLY A 157 4.50 4.68 20.70
N THR A 158 3.56 4.42 21.60
CA THR A 158 2.56 5.41 22.02
C THR A 158 3.22 6.58 22.76
N THR A 159 4.19 6.29 23.63
CA THR A 159 4.96 7.30 24.35
C THR A 159 5.85 8.10 23.41
N VAL A 160 6.55 7.42 22.49
CA VAL A 160 7.38 8.05 21.46
C VAL A 160 6.54 8.94 20.54
N ALA A 161 5.38 8.46 20.09
CA ALA A 161 4.44 9.23 19.26
C ALA A 161 3.99 10.50 19.99
N SER A 162 3.56 10.35 21.25
CA SER A 162 3.08 11.46 22.07
C SER A 162 4.16 12.53 22.20
N TYR A 163 5.40 12.12 22.47
CA TYR A 163 6.50 13.06 22.61
C TYR A 163 6.89 13.72 21.27
N ALA A 164 6.79 13.01 20.14
CA ALA A 164 7.05 13.54 18.81
C ALA A 164 6.00 14.58 18.37
N LEU A 165 4.73 14.38 18.74
CA LEU A 165 3.61 15.19 18.26
C LEU A 165 3.23 16.34 19.22
N TYR A 166 3.40 16.17 20.53
CA TYR A 166 2.97 17.18 21.51
C TYR A 166 4.07 18.15 21.93
N ARG A 167 5.36 17.85 21.74
CA ARG A 167 6.41 18.80 22.13
C ARG A 167 6.53 20.04 21.24
N ASP A 168 6.00 19.99 20.03
CA ASP A 168 5.87 21.18 19.19
C ASP A 168 4.87 22.21 19.77
N LEU A 169 4.09 21.84 20.80
CA LEU A 169 3.17 22.74 21.52
C LEU A 169 3.76 23.30 22.83
N ALA A 170 4.98 22.88 23.21
CA ALA A 170 5.58 23.19 24.50
C ALA A 170 6.83 24.09 24.41
N GLU A 171 7.22 24.49 23.20
CA GLU A 171 8.24 25.51 22.90
C GLU A 171 7.65 26.57 21.98
#